data_AF-A0A976PR88-F1
#
_entry.id   AF-A0A976PR88-F1
#
_cell.length_a   1.000
_cell.length_b   1.000
_cell.length_c   1.000
_cell.angle_alpha   90.00
_cell.angle_beta   90.00
_cell.angle_gamma   90.00
#
_symmetry.space_group_name_H-M   'P 1'
#
loop_
_entity.id
_entity.type
_entity.pdbx_description
1 polymer ?
#
loop_
_entity_poly.entity_id
_entity_poly.type
_entity_poly.pdbx_seq_one_letter_code
_entity_poly.pdbx_strand_id
1 'polypeptide(L)'
;GNIGPALLDVLGQALDEETRADQMAQAAEGADRAQAEPTVTEAPTSRTEVREPEPQPGPEPVTAQEREPVHEAVEDEEYGPAPIEPPAPPPPEPPHLPQVWVLELSSFQLDGAAGGAWDDVPTASTVLNISEDHLDWHGSMDAYARAKSAVFGAQALMLLNRDDERVMAWRPANVTVKVGGRNRQRPQRPFMTFGLDEPTRDGDWGLETVNGMTWLVRARLMDETLQRGRRAEEEAELYLQRLMPADALRIRGRHNAANALAALAMASSAGAPLAPMLHGLREYRGEPHRVEPVAIIDDVEYFDDSKGTNVGATLAAVLGLGAERPLVMILGGDGKGQDFGPLAAPLVRHARAVLLIGRDAPLLREQVGPSLAEAGIPVQDAHDLPQAVRAAAGLARAGDAVLMSPACASLDMFDSYVHRARVFVETVRELALERGGVLEGGS
;
A
#
# COMPACT_ATOMS: atom_id res chain seq x y z
N GLY A 1 -5.57 -8.95 -1.35
CA GLY A 1 -4.22 -8.35 -1.33
C GLY A 1 -4.24 -7.03 -2.08
N ASN A 2 -3.58 -6.00 -1.57
CA ASN A 2 -3.46 -4.69 -2.22
C ASN A 2 -1.98 -4.27 -2.18
N ILE A 3 -1.39 -3.97 -3.35
CA ILE A 3 -0.13 -3.23 -3.47
C ILE A 3 -0.60 -1.79 -3.67
N GLY A 4 -0.76 -1.06 -2.57
CA GLY A 4 -1.21 0.32 -2.66
C GLY A 4 -0.20 1.17 -3.44
N PRO A 5 -0.61 2.34 -3.98
CA PRO A 5 0.28 3.27 -4.66
C PRO A 5 1.51 3.57 -3.80
N ALA A 6 1.36 3.69 -2.48
CA ALA A 6 2.47 4.07 -1.62
C ALA A 6 3.59 3.01 -1.54
N LEU A 7 3.31 1.71 -1.74
CA LEU A 7 4.40 0.74 -1.80
C LEU A 7 5.26 0.99 -3.04
N LEU A 8 4.63 1.18 -4.20
CA LEU A 8 5.35 1.44 -5.45
C LEU A 8 5.97 2.84 -5.48
N ASP A 9 5.35 3.82 -4.82
CA ASP A 9 5.92 5.16 -4.61
C ASP A 9 7.17 5.10 -3.73
N VAL A 10 7.17 4.31 -2.65
CA VAL A 10 8.37 4.12 -1.81
C VAL A 10 9.50 3.42 -2.59
N LEU A 11 9.16 2.45 -3.45
CA LEU A 11 10.16 1.87 -4.37
C LEU A 11 10.69 2.94 -5.34
N GLY A 12 9.82 3.79 -5.88
CA GLY A 12 10.19 4.91 -6.75
C GLY A 12 11.11 5.93 -6.06
N GLN A 13 10.78 6.33 -4.83
CA GLN A 13 11.59 7.24 -4.03
C GLN A 13 12.99 6.67 -3.76
N ALA A 14 13.09 5.38 -3.43
CA ALA A 14 14.37 4.71 -3.22
C ALA A 14 15.22 4.68 -4.51
N LEU A 15 14.59 4.53 -5.68
CA LEU A 15 15.26 4.63 -6.98
C LEU A 15 15.76 6.04 -7.29
N ASP A 16 14.97 7.06 -6.96
CA ASP A 16 15.34 8.46 -7.15
C ASP A 16 16.50 8.88 -6.23
N GLU A 17 16.51 8.36 -5.00
CA GLU A 17 17.59 8.60 -4.03
C GLU A 17 18.91 7.97 -4.49
N GLU A 18 18.89 6.71 -4.96
CA GLU A 18 20.07 6.06 -5.54
C GLU A 18 20.59 6.83 -6.75
N THR A 19 19.68 7.23 -7.65
CA THR A 19 20.05 8.01 -8.85
C THR A 19 20.70 9.35 -8.48
N ARG A 20 20.18 10.03 -7.46
CA ARG A 20 20.79 11.27 -6.94
C ARG A 20 22.16 11.00 -6.32
N ALA A 21 22.31 9.92 -5.55
CA ALA A 21 23.59 9.54 -4.96
C ALA A 21 24.65 9.23 -6.04
N ASP A 22 24.28 8.49 -7.09
CA ASP A 22 25.14 8.17 -8.23
C ASP A 22 25.56 9.44 -9.00
N GLN A 23 24.63 10.37 -9.24
CA GLN A 23 24.93 11.65 -9.89
C GLN A 23 25.89 12.49 -9.04
N MET A 24 25.70 12.53 -7.71
CA MET A 24 26.59 13.24 -6.80
C MET A 24 27.98 12.60 -6.75
N ALA A 25 28.06 11.26 -6.76
CA ALA A 25 29.33 10.53 -6.79
C ALA A 25 30.08 10.77 -8.12
N GLN A 26 29.39 10.72 -9.26
CA GLN A 26 29.98 11.03 -10.57
C GLN A 26 30.42 12.49 -10.68
N ALA A 27 29.66 13.43 -10.11
CA ALA A 27 30.04 14.84 -10.05
C ALA A 27 31.29 15.05 -9.17
N ALA A 28 31.39 14.35 -8.04
CA ALA A 28 32.56 14.38 -7.16
C ALA A 28 33.81 13.79 -7.86
N GLU A 29 33.67 12.63 -8.52
CA GLU A 29 34.76 12.02 -9.31
C GLU A 29 35.18 12.90 -10.51
N GLY A 30 34.22 13.56 -11.15
CA GLY A 30 34.46 14.53 -12.22
C GLY A 30 35.19 15.78 -11.72
N ALA A 31 34.83 16.29 -10.54
CA ALA A 31 35.50 17.41 -9.90
C ALA A 31 36.94 17.05 -9.46
N ASP A 32 37.16 15.84 -8.94
CA ASP A 32 38.50 15.35 -8.59
C ASP A 32 39.37 15.13 -9.85
N ARG A 33 38.80 14.65 -10.96
CA ARG A 33 39.51 14.57 -12.25
C ARG A 33 39.86 15.93 -12.83
N ALA A 34 38.96 16.92 -12.73
CA ALA A 34 39.21 18.28 -13.18
C ALA A 34 40.28 19.00 -12.35
N GLN A 35 40.42 18.65 -11.06
CA GLN A 35 41.50 19.16 -10.19
C GLN A 35 42.84 18.44 -10.41
N ALA A 36 42.86 17.29 -11.10
CA ALA A 36 44.06 16.51 -11.41
C ALA A 36 44.69 16.83 -12.77
N GLU A 37 44.08 17.68 -13.60
CA GLU A 37 44.71 18.21 -14.83
C GLU A 37 45.64 19.39 -14.48
N PRO A 38 46.94 19.35 -14.88
CA PRO A 38 47.86 20.43 -14.54
C PRO A 38 47.51 21.68 -15.35
N THR A 39 47.01 22.70 -14.66
CA THR A 39 46.86 24.05 -15.21
C THR A 39 48.25 24.58 -15.55
N VAL A 40 48.55 24.69 -16.85
CA VAL A 40 49.78 25.35 -17.34
C VAL A 40 49.74 26.80 -16.86
N THR A 41 50.64 27.09 -15.93
CA THR A 41 50.81 28.39 -15.30
C THR A 41 51.71 29.24 -16.19
N GLU A 42 51.16 30.28 -16.83
CA GLU A 42 51.94 31.43 -17.27
C GLU A 42 51.62 32.64 -16.38
N ALA A 43 52.67 33.21 -15.79
CA ALA A 43 52.66 34.47 -15.06
C ALA A 43 54.06 35.11 -15.22
N PRO A 44 54.27 36.41 -14.93
CA PRO A 44 53.35 37.56 -14.95
C PRO A 44 53.98 38.81 -15.63
N THR A 45 53.19 39.88 -15.84
CA THR A 45 53.73 41.25 -15.83
C THR A 45 52.82 42.21 -15.06
N SER A 46 53.46 42.93 -14.14
CA SER A 46 52.94 43.83 -13.12
C SER A 46 52.26 45.10 -13.63
N ARG A 47 51.31 45.64 -12.84
CA ARG A 47 51.45 46.99 -12.25
C ARG A 47 50.45 47.19 -11.11
N THR A 48 50.98 47.69 -9.99
CA THR A 48 50.31 47.99 -8.73
C THR A 48 49.87 49.45 -8.74
N GLU A 49 48.61 49.73 -8.41
CA GLU A 49 48.20 51.00 -7.82
C GLU A 49 47.33 50.73 -6.59
N VAL A 50 47.75 51.33 -5.48
CA VAL A 50 47.17 51.23 -4.14
C VAL A 50 46.13 52.33 -3.99
N ARG A 51 44.94 52.02 -3.46
CA ARG A 51 44.03 53.02 -2.91
C ARG A 51 43.37 52.51 -1.62
N GLU A 52 43.50 53.30 -0.57
CA GLU A 52 43.05 53.09 0.81
C GLU A 52 41.51 53.10 0.94
N PRO A 53 40.94 52.47 1.99
CA PRO A 53 39.52 52.61 2.32
C PRO A 53 39.28 53.71 3.36
N GLU A 54 38.32 54.60 3.11
CA GLU A 54 37.75 55.50 4.12
C GLU A 54 36.56 54.84 4.85
N PRO A 55 36.33 55.14 6.14
CA PRO A 55 35.32 54.51 6.98
C PRO A 55 33.99 55.28 6.98
N GLN A 56 32.89 54.61 7.29
CA GLN A 56 31.63 55.28 7.66
C GLN A 56 31.05 54.75 8.99
N PRO A 57 30.33 55.61 9.74
CA PRO A 57 30.30 55.58 11.20
C PRO A 57 29.05 54.92 11.78
N GLY A 58 29.13 54.65 13.09
CA GLY A 58 28.16 53.91 13.90
C GLY A 58 26.84 54.61 14.24
N PRO A 59 26.03 53.96 15.11
CA PRO A 59 24.59 54.21 15.26
C PRO A 59 24.26 55.15 16.42
N GLU A 60 23.07 55.76 16.41
CA GLU A 60 22.33 56.30 17.59
C GLU A 60 21.00 56.97 17.13
N PRO A 61 20.01 57.27 18.00
CA PRO A 61 19.36 56.44 19.02
C PRO A 61 17.81 56.48 18.94
N VAL A 62 17.18 55.79 19.90
CA VAL A 62 15.75 55.60 20.15
C VAL A 62 15.03 56.90 20.59
N THR A 63 13.78 57.08 20.16
CA THR A 63 12.79 57.93 20.87
C THR A 63 11.44 57.24 20.99
N ALA A 64 10.91 57.29 22.22
CA ALA A 64 9.62 56.77 22.65
C ALA A 64 8.48 57.77 22.35
N GLN A 65 7.30 57.25 21.99
CA GLN A 65 5.98 57.91 22.08
C GLN A 65 4.96 56.78 22.35
N GLU A 66 4.49 56.69 23.60
CA GLU A 66 3.19 57.21 24.09
C GLU A 66 2.01 56.27 23.76
N ARG A 67 1.51 55.63 24.83
CA ARG A 67 0.29 54.81 24.86
C ARG A 67 -0.89 55.71 25.20
N GLU A 68 -1.98 55.60 24.45
CA GLU A 68 -3.33 55.90 24.94
C GLU A 68 -4.30 54.76 24.58
N PRO A 69 -5.34 54.52 25.41
CA PRO A 69 -6.14 53.31 25.36
C PRO A 69 -7.36 53.48 24.45
N VAL A 70 -7.72 52.44 23.71
CA VAL A 70 -8.99 52.42 22.97
C VAL A 70 -9.82 51.21 23.38
N HIS A 71 -11.04 51.55 23.76
CA HIS A 71 -12.16 50.76 24.25
C HIS A 71 -12.45 49.46 23.48
N GLU A 72 -12.88 48.45 24.25
CA GLU A 72 -13.64 47.29 23.79
C GLU A 72 -14.88 47.74 23.00
N ALA A 73 -15.00 47.23 21.77
CA ALA A 73 -16.26 47.05 21.08
C ALA A 73 -16.36 45.57 20.72
N VAL A 74 -17.39 44.92 21.26
CA VAL A 74 -17.80 43.57 20.89
C VAL A 74 -18.52 43.72 19.55
N GLU A 75 -17.88 43.26 18.47
CA GLU A 75 -18.54 43.12 17.18
C GLU A 75 -19.10 41.70 17.06
N ASP A 76 -20.40 41.63 16.80
CA ASP A 76 -21.14 40.41 16.50
C ASP A 76 -20.53 39.73 15.26
N GLU A 77 -19.87 38.58 15.44
CA GLU A 77 -19.43 37.74 14.32
C GLU A 77 -20.64 37.00 13.70
N GLU A 78 -21.08 37.57 12.59
CA GLU A 78 -22.01 36.99 11.63
C GLU A 78 -21.43 35.67 11.07
N TYR A 79 -22.09 34.53 11.36
CA TYR A 79 -21.78 33.20 10.82
C TYR A 79 -22.00 33.19 9.29
N GLY A 80 -21.02 33.66 8.53
CA GLY A 80 -20.90 33.41 7.10
C GLY A 80 -20.42 31.96 6.84
N PRO A 81 -20.74 31.37 5.68
CA PRO A 81 -20.18 30.07 5.31
C PRO A 81 -18.64 30.16 5.29
N ALA A 82 -17.98 29.12 5.80
CA ALA A 82 -16.53 29.05 5.85
C ALA A 82 -15.92 29.45 4.50
N PRO A 83 -14.87 30.29 4.46
CA PRO A 83 -14.20 30.62 3.22
C PRO A 83 -13.78 29.33 2.54
N ILE A 84 -14.18 29.14 1.28
CA ILE A 84 -13.67 28.05 0.46
C ILE A 84 -12.16 28.30 0.33
N GLU A 85 -11.38 27.52 1.06
CA GLU A 85 -9.93 27.56 0.96
C GLU A 85 -9.57 27.22 -0.50
N PRO A 86 -8.86 28.11 -1.22
CA PRO A 86 -8.49 27.82 -2.60
C PRO A 86 -7.65 26.54 -2.61
N PRO A 87 -7.88 25.62 -3.57
CA PRO A 87 -7.10 24.39 -3.64
C PRO A 87 -5.62 24.76 -3.70
N ALA A 88 -4.80 24.01 -2.96
CA ALA A 88 -3.36 24.19 -2.97
C ALA A 88 -2.87 24.26 -4.43
N PRO A 89 -1.92 25.18 -4.75
CA PRO A 89 -1.40 25.28 -6.10
C PRO A 89 -0.89 23.89 -6.52
N PRO A 90 -1.18 23.46 -7.76
CA PRO A 90 -0.70 22.18 -8.24
C PRO A 90 0.83 22.14 -8.08
N PRO A 91 1.39 20.99 -7.70
CA PRO A 91 2.84 20.85 -7.61
C PRO A 91 3.46 21.27 -8.96
N PRO A 92 4.66 21.87 -8.96
CA PRO A 92 5.32 22.26 -10.19
C PRO A 92 5.39 21.06 -11.13
N GLU A 93 4.96 21.24 -12.38
CA GLU A 93 5.06 20.19 -13.38
C GLU A 93 6.53 19.75 -13.46
N PRO A 94 6.82 18.43 -13.31
CA PRO A 94 8.17 17.96 -13.41
C PRO A 94 8.72 18.32 -14.79
N PRO A 95 10.00 18.74 -14.90
CA PRO A 95 10.57 19.20 -16.16
C PRO A 95 10.61 18.12 -17.25
N HIS A 96 10.37 16.85 -16.87
CA HIS A 96 10.34 15.69 -17.74
C HIS A 96 9.18 14.77 -17.35
N LEU A 97 8.63 14.04 -18.33
CA LEU A 97 7.68 12.96 -18.07
C LEU A 97 8.37 11.82 -17.30
N PRO A 98 7.63 11.08 -16.45
CA PRO A 98 8.18 9.94 -15.75
C PRO A 98 8.58 8.83 -16.74
N GLN A 99 9.64 8.10 -16.39
CA GLN A 99 10.11 6.97 -17.19
C GLN A 99 9.17 5.75 -17.11
N VAL A 100 8.45 5.63 -15.99
CA VAL A 100 7.52 4.53 -15.71
C VAL A 100 6.24 5.10 -15.11
N TRP A 101 5.11 4.55 -15.53
CA TRP A 101 3.81 4.82 -14.92
C TRP A 101 3.36 3.59 -14.14
N VAL A 102 2.95 3.81 -12.90
CA VAL A 102 2.34 2.79 -12.05
C VAL A 102 0.88 3.13 -11.89
N LEU A 103 -0.01 2.21 -12.27
CA LEU A 103 -1.45 2.45 -12.29
C LEU A 103 -2.17 1.38 -11.45
N GLU A 104 -2.88 1.82 -10.41
CA GLU A 104 -3.90 1.00 -9.75
C GLU A 104 -5.21 1.14 -10.54
N LEU A 105 -5.78 0.01 -10.99
CA LEU A 105 -6.98 0.00 -11.83
C LEU A 105 -8.07 -0.86 -11.20
N SER A 106 -9.24 -0.24 -11.01
CA SER A 106 -10.45 -0.90 -10.55
C SER A 106 -11.08 -1.75 -11.66
N SER A 107 -11.95 -2.68 -11.28
CA SER A 107 -12.76 -3.45 -12.24
C SER A 107 -13.65 -2.56 -13.09
N PHE A 108 -14.13 -1.42 -12.57
CA PHE A 108 -14.98 -0.48 -13.33
C PHE A 108 -14.23 0.23 -14.44
N GLN A 109 -12.98 0.63 -14.19
CA GLN A 109 -12.14 1.27 -15.21
C GLN A 109 -11.73 0.30 -16.31
N LEU A 110 -11.60 -0.98 -15.96
CA LEU A 110 -11.23 -2.06 -16.89
C LEU A 110 -12.42 -2.68 -17.61
N ASP A 111 -13.64 -2.44 -17.15
CA ASP A 111 -14.85 -2.99 -17.75
C ASP A 111 -15.01 -2.46 -19.18
N GLY A 112 -15.02 -3.36 -20.15
CA GLY A 112 -15.03 -3.01 -21.57
C GLY A 112 -13.71 -2.43 -22.12
N ALA A 113 -12.61 -2.43 -21.36
CA ALA A 113 -11.31 -1.94 -21.83
C ALA A 113 -10.61 -2.91 -22.81
N ALA A 114 -10.92 -4.20 -22.73
CA ALA A 114 -10.34 -5.24 -23.58
C ALA A 114 -10.70 -5.03 -25.06
N GLY A 115 -9.75 -5.23 -25.97
CA GLY A 115 -9.96 -5.02 -27.41
C GLY A 115 -9.92 -3.55 -27.84
N GLY A 116 -9.55 -2.65 -26.93
CA GLY A 116 -9.50 -1.20 -27.13
C GLY A 116 -8.08 -0.62 -27.02
N ALA A 117 -8.01 0.68 -26.76
CA ALA A 117 -6.73 1.39 -26.65
C ALA A 117 -5.83 0.88 -25.51
N TRP A 118 -6.38 0.17 -24.53
CA TRP A 118 -5.64 -0.40 -23.41
C TRP A 118 -4.75 -1.59 -23.81
N ASP A 119 -5.05 -2.29 -24.91
CA ASP A 119 -4.41 -3.57 -25.24
C ASP A 119 -2.88 -3.48 -25.42
N ASP A 120 -2.38 -2.35 -25.92
CA ASP A 120 -0.95 -2.12 -26.18
C ASP A 120 -0.29 -1.19 -25.15
N VAL A 121 -0.98 -0.87 -24.04
CA VAL A 121 -0.48 0.06 -23.01
C VAL A 121 0.41 -0.61 -21.96
N PRO A 122 -0.01 -1.69 -21.27
CA PRO A 122 0.76 -2.22 -20.16
C PRO A 122 2.02 -2.97 -20.60
N THR A 123 3.16 -2.65 -19.98
CA THR A 123 4.40 -3.41 -20.13
C THR A 123 4.39 -4.69 -19.28
N ALA A 124 3.88 -4.59 -18.05
CA ALA A 124 3.61 -5.71 -17.15
C ALA A 124 2.32 -5.43 -16.38
N SER A 125 1.57 -6.47 -16.04
CA SER A 125 0.30 -6.35 -15.31
C SER A 125 0.10 -7.52 -14.38
N THR A 126 -0.61 -7.28 -13.28
CA THR A 126 -0.99 -8.31 -12.33
C THR A 126 -2.43 -8.12 -11.87
N VAL A 127 -3.09 -9.23 -11.56
CA VAL A 127 -4.26 -9.26 -10.70
C VAL A 127 -3.83 -9.98 -9.44
N LEU A 128 -3.85 -9.29 -8.30
CA LEU A 128 -3.30 -9.85 -7.06
C LEU A 128 -4.13 -11.02 -6.52
N ASN A 129 -5.44 -11.00 -6.72
CA ASN A 129 -6.40 -12.01 -6.26
C ASN A 129 -7.80 -11.63 -6.80
N ILE A 130 -8.70 -12.61 -6.80
CA ILE A 130 -10.12 -12.47 -7.12
C ILE A 130 -10.93 -13.06 -5.96
N SER A 131 -11.59 -12.17 -5.20
CA SER A 131 -12.60 -12.50 -4.20
C SER A 131 -13.90 -11.77 -4.50
N GLU A 132 -15.00 -12.13 -3.83
CA GLU A 132 -16.28 -11.45 -4.01
C GLU A 132 -16.17 -9.96 -3.71
N ASP A 133 -16.56 -9.15 -4.69
CA ASP A 133 -16.69 -7.70 -4.60
C ASP A 133 -17.52 -7.21 -5.79
N HIS A 134 -18.20 -6.07 -5.63
CA HIS A 134 -18.96 -5.39 -6.69
C HIS A 134 -19.92 -6.30 -7.49
N LEU A 135 -20.54 -7.28 -6.82
CA LEU A 135 -21.47 -8.22 -7.47
C LEU A 135 -22.81 -7.56 -7.84
N ASP A 136 -23.15 -6.49 -7.15
CA ASP A 136 -24.24 -5.57 -7.47
C ASP A 136 -24.12 -4.95 -8.89
N TRP A 137 -22.90 -4.66 -9.34
CA TRP A 137 -22.62 -4.14 -10.69
C TRP A 137 -22.39 -5.26 -11.70
N HIS A 138 -21.46 -6.17 -11.40
CA HIS A 138 -20.99 -7.18 -12.36
C HIS A 138 -21.99 -8.34 -12.51
N GLY A 139 -22.90 -8.52 -11.56
CA GLY A 139 -23.93 -9.57 -11.54
C GLY A 139 -23.42 -10.99 -11.27
N SER A 140 -22.14 -11.27 -11.51
CA SER A 140 -21.51 -12.56 -11.23
C SER A 140 -20.01 -12.45 -11.02
N MET A 141 -19.44 -13.38 -10.27
CA MET A 141 -17.99 -13.49 -10.10
C MET A 141 -17.23 -13.65 -11.42
N ASP A 142 -17.82 -14.34 -12.41
CA ASP A 142 -17.18 -14.55 -13.70
C ASP A 142 -17.14 -13.25 -14.53
N ALA A 143 -18.17 -12.41 -14.44
CA ALA A 143 -18.15 -11.09 -15.06
C ALA A 143 -17.13 -10.16 -14.40
N TYR A 144 -17.11 -10.12 -13.07
CA TYR A 144 -16.12 -9.36 -12.30
C TYR A 144 -14.68 -9.78 -12.62
N ALA A 145 -14.42 -11.09 -12.66
CA ALA A 145 -13.11 -11.64 -13.01
C ALA A 145 -12.73 -11.29 -14.47
N ARG A 146 -13.68 -11.38 -15.42
CA ARG A 146 -13.44 -10.96 -16.82
C ARG A 146 -13.06 -9.48 -16.91
N ALA A 147 -13.78 -8.60 -16.23
CA ALA A 147 -13.46 -7.18 -16.20
C ALA A 147 -12.03 -6.94 -15.69
N LYS A 148 -11.64 -7.56 -14.56
CA LYS A 148 -10.27 -7.44 -14.03
C LYS A 148 -9.19 -8.03 -14.94
N SER A 149 -9.48 -9.13 -15.64
CA SER A 149 -8.53 -9.75 -16.56
C SER A 149 -8.14 -8.83 -17.73
N ALA A 150 -8.97 -7.82 -18.06
CA ALA A 150 -8.62 -6.83 -19.08
C ALA A 150 -7.36 -6.02 -18.72
N VAL A 151 -6.94 -5.99 -17.44
CA VAL A 151 -5.70 -5.31 -17.01
C VAL A 151 -4.50 -5.78 -17.81
N PHE A 152 -4.47 -7.05 -18.24
CA PHE A 152 -3.35 -7.61 -18.98
C PHE A 152 -3.21 -7.01 -20.38
N GLY A 153 -4.25 -6.44 -20.98
CA GLY A 153 -4.22 -6.05 -22.40
C GLY A 153 -3.83 -7.23 -23.31
N ALA A 154 -3.22 -6.96 -24.46
CA ALA A 154 -2.81 -7.98 -25.43
C ALA A 154 -1.38 -8.49 -25.18
N GLN A 155 -0.44 -7.64 -24.77
CA GLN A 155 1.00 -7.96 -24.86
C GLN A 155 1.79 -7.97 -23.56
N ALA A 156 1.30 -7.37 -22.46
CA ALA A 156 2.09 -7.19 -21.23
C ALA A 156 2.72 -8.48 -20.69
N LEU A 157 3.76 -8.40 -19.88
CA LEU A 157 4.10 -9.55 -19.03
C LEU A 157 2.96 -9.81 -18.04
N MET A 158 2.45 -11.05 -17.98
CA MET A 158 1.42 -11.43 -17.00
C MET A 158 2.09 -11.91 -15.72
N LEU A 159 1.87 -11.22 -14.60
CA LEU A 159 2.29 -11.68 -13.29
C LEU A 159 1.08 -12.27 -12.54
N LEU A 160 1.12 -13.58 -12.30
CA LEU A 160 -0.02 -14.35 -11.77
C LEU A 160 0.23 -14.81 -10.33
N ASN A 161 -0.80 -14.75 -9.48
CA ASN A 161 -0.74 -15.23 -8.10
C ASN A 161 -1.01 -16.75 -8.04
N ARG A 162 -0.03 -17.54 -7.59
CA ARG A 162 -0.17 -19.01 -7.44
C ARG A 162 -1.16 -19.42 -6.37
N ASP A 163 -1.39 -18.56 -5.38
CA ASP A 163 -2.34 -18.82 -4.29
C ASP A 163 -3.81 -18.53 -4.69
N ASP A 164 -4.07 -18.12 -5.93
CA ASP A 164 -5.41 -17.82 -6.43
C ASP A 164 -5.72 -18.60 -7.72
N GLU A 165 -6.65 -19.55 -7.62
CA GLU A 165 -7.02 -20.44 -8.73
C GLU A 165 -7.60 -19.69 -9.94
N ARG A 166 -8.39 -18.63 -9.71
CA ARG A 166 -8.99 -17.84 -10.79
C ARG A 166 -7.94 -17.03 -11.53
N VAL A 167 -6.96 -16.47 -10.80
CA VAL A 167 -5.83 -15.78 -11.41
C VAL A 167 -4.94 -16.76 -12.20
N MET A 168 -4.65 -17.93 -11.64
CA MET A 168 -3.86 -18.96 -12.33
C MET A 168 -4.55 -19.54 -13.56
N ALA A 169 -5.89 -19.53 -13.61
CA ALA A 169 -6.65 -19.97 -14.78
C ALA A 169 -6.36 -19.11 -16.03
N TRP A 170 -5.84 -17.88 -15.88
CA TRP A 170 -5.44 -17.01 -16.99
C TRP A 170 -4.03 -17.28 -17.53
N ARG A 171 -3.34 -18.32 -17.03
CA ARG A 171 -2.03 -18.71 -17.55
C ARG A 171 -2.10 -18.89 -19.08
N PRO A 172 -1.22 -18.23 -19.86
CA PRO A 172 -1.19 -18.36 -21.30
C PRO A 172 -1.06 -19.82 -21.74
N ALA A 173 -1.83 -20.22 -22.75
CA ALA A 173 -1.68 -21.52 -23.37
C ALA A 173 -0.30 -21.65 -24.01
N ASN A 174 0.22 -22.88 -24.08
CA ASN A 174 1.43 -23.16 -24.83
C ASN A 174 1.11 -23.27 -26.32
N VAL A 175 1.96 -22.65 -27.14
CA VAL A 175 1.96 -22.76 -28.59
C VAL A 175 3.22 -23.47 -29.05
N THR A 176 3.08 -24.20 -30.16
CA THR A 176 4.21 -24.89 -30.77
C THR A 176 4.99 -23.90 -31.65
N VAL A 177 6.24 -23.65 -31.30
CA VAL A 177 7.16 -22.81 -32.09
C VAL A 177 8.34 -23.65 -32.59
N LYS A 178 8.86 -23.33 -33.78
CA LYS A 178 10.07 -23.96 -34.29
C LYS A 178 11.30 -23.19 -33.84
N VAL A 179 12.15 -23.83 -33.03
CA VAL A 179 13.44 -23.27 -32.58
C VAL A 179 14.54 -24.22 -33.03
N GLY A 180 15.47 -23.75 -33.86
CA GLY A 180 16.55 -24.59 -34.40
C GLY A 180 16.05 -25.82 -35.18
N GLY A 181 14.92 -25.70 -35.88
CA GLY A 181 14.30 -26.80 -36.64
C GLY A 181 13.52 -27.83 -35.82
N ARG A 182 13.49 -27.71 -34.48
CA ARG A 182 12.71 -28.57 -33.58
C ARG A 182 11.46 -27.86 -33.10
N ASN A 183 10.36 -28.62 -32.96
CA ASN A 183 9.14 -28.12 -32.33
C ASN A 183 9.36 -28.01 -30.82
N ARG A 184 9.13 -26.83 -30.26
CA ARG A 184 9.17 -26.57 -28.81
C ARG A 184 7.84 -25.94 -28.37
N GLN A 185 7.36 -26.32 -27.20
CA GLN A 185 6.23 -25.65 -26.56
C GLN A 185 6.74 -24.39 -25.86
N ARG A 186 6.14 -23.23 -26.14
CA ARG A 186 6.40 -21.97 -25.45
C ARG A 186 5.07 -21.32 -25.09
N PRO A 187 4.97 -20.58 -23.99
CA PRO A 187 3.75 -19.85 -23.69
C PRO A 187 3.50 -18.84 -24.81
N GLN A 188 2.22 -18.68 -25.19
CA GLN A 188 1.79 -17.70 -26.20
C GLN A 188 2.23 -16.28 -25.86
N ARG A 189 2.38 -16.01 -24.56
CA ARG A 189 2.71 -14.70 -24.00
C ARG A 189 3.63 -14.86 -22.79
N PRO A 190 4.58 -13.95 -22.54
CA PRO A 190 5.42 -13.98 -21.35
C PRO A 190 4.57 -13.91 -20.08
N PHE A 191 4.90 -14.77 -19.11
CA PHE A 191 4.30 -14.72 -17.78
C PHE A 191 5.30 -15.14 -16.71
N MET A 192 5.14 -14.56 -15.53
CA MET A 192 5.80 -14.94 -14.29
C MET A 192 4.73 -15.21 -13.24
N THR A 193 5.11 -15.85 -12.14
CA THR A 193 4.20 -16.07 -11.01
C THR A 193 4.81 -15.61 -9.69
N PHE A 194 3.95 -15.25 -8.74
CA PHE A 194 4.32 -15.02 -7.34
C PHE A 194 3.42 -15.85 -6.43
N GLY A 195 3.85 -16.15 -5.21
CA GLY A 195 3.04 -16.93 -4.26
C GLY A 195 3.74 -17.13 -2.93
N LEU A 196 3.06 -17.79 -1.99
CA LEU A 196 3.57 -18.10 -0.66
C LEU A 196 4.38 -19.41 -0.61
N ASP A 197 4.38 -20.18 -1.68
CA ASP A 197 5.16 -21.38 -1.90
C ASP A 197 6.51 -21.08 -2.60
N GLU A 198 7.39 -22.08 -2.63
CA GLU A 198 8.68 -21.99 -3.31
C GLU A 198 8.49 -21.93 -4.84
N PRO A 199 9.13 -20.99 -5.56
CA PRO A 199 8.96 -20.87 -6.99
C PRO A 199 9.68 -22.02 -7.73
N THR A 200 8.98 -22.59 -8.72
CA THR A 200 9.43 -23.80 -9.45
C THR A 200 9.84 -23.54 -10.90
N ARG A 201 9.82 -22.29 -11.35
CA ARG A 201 10.20 -21.89 -12.72
C ARG A 201 11.08 -20.67 -12.70
N ASP A 202 11.95 -20.58 -13.70
CA ASP A 202 12.77 -19.38 -13.92
C ASP A 202 11.90 -18.12 -14.00
N GLY A 203 12.32 -17.10 -13.27
CA GLY A 203 11.63 -15.81 -13.19
C GLY A 203 10.48 -15.76 -12.19
N ASP A 204 10.04 -16.88 -11.62
CA ASP A 204 8.97 -16.91 -10.62
C ASP A 204 9.49 -16.47 -9.24
N TRP A 205 8.59 -15.91 -8.43
CA TRP A 205 8.86 -15.30 -7.13
C TRP A 205 8.11 -16.08 -6.04
N GLY A 206 8.67 -16.18 -4.85
CA GLY A 206 8.00 -16.93 -3.79
C GLY A 206 8.66 -16.81 -2.43
N LEU A 207 8.33 -17.74 -1.54
CA LEU A 207 8.93 -17.85 -0.22
C LEU A 207 9.72 -19.14 -0.10
N GLU A 208 10.90 -19.08 0.53
CA GLU A 208 11.72 -20.24 0.88
C GLU A 208 11.94 -20.24 2.40
N THR A 209 11.75 -21.37 3.08
CA THR A 209 12.04 -21.48 4.52
C THR A 209 13.31 -22.27 4.76
N VAL A 210 14.33 -21.60 5.31
CA VAL A 210 15.65 -22.20 5.55
C VAL A 210 16.02 -21.98 7.00
N ASN A 211 16.29 -23.07 7.73
CA ASN A 211 16.66 -23.04 9.15
C ASN A 211 15.66 -22.24 10.02
N GLY A 212 14.37 -22.33 9.71
CA GLY A 212 13.30 -21.64 10.44
C GLY A 212 13.13 -20.15 10.08
N MET A 213 13.91 -19.62 9.14
CA MET A 213 13.76 -18.26 8.63
C MET A 213 13.12 -18.29 7.23
N THR A 214 12.07 -17.51 7.04
CA THR A 214 11.38 -17.35 5.76
C THR A 214 12.03 -16.24 4.95
N TRP A 215 12.35 -16.50 3.69
CA TRP A 215 12.98 -15.56 2.76
C TRP A 215 12.06 -15.22 1.59
N LEU A 216 12.06 -13.96 1.16
CA LEU A 216 11.60 -13.59 -0.18
C LEU A 216 12.64 -14.08 -1.19
N VAL A 217 12.21 -14.85 -2.19
CA VAL A 217 13.12 -15.43 -3.19
C VAL A 217 12.63 -15.20 -4.62
N ARG A 218 13.58 -15.21 -5.55
CA ARG A 218 13.34 -15.28 -7.00
C ARG A 218 14.06 -16.50 -7.57
N ALA A 219 13.35 -17.34 -8.31
CA ALA A 219 13.94 -18.46 -9.03
C ALA A 219 14.65 -18.00 -10.30
N ARG A 220 15.84 -18.54 -10.54
CA ARG A 220 16.67 -18.25 -11.70
C ARG A 220 17.35 -19.52 -12.21
N LEU A 221 17.53 -19.65 -13.52
CA LEU A 221 18.39 -20.71 -14.07
C LEU A 221 19.85 -20.46 -13.71
N MET A 222 20.57 -21.52 -13.30
CA MET A 222 22.03 -21.46 -13.20
C MET A 222 22.67 -21.23 -14.57
N ASP A 223 23.70 -20.40 -14.60
CA ASP A 223 24.29 -19.86 -15.82
C ASP A 223 24.91 -20.96 -16.72
N GLU A 224 24.68 -20.86 -18.05
CA GLU A 224 25.10 -21.85 -19.06
C GLU A 224 26.64 -21.99 -19.17
N THR A 225 27.40 -21.04 -18.62
CA THR A 225 28.88 -21.06 -18.64
C THR A 225 29.48 -22.22 -17.85
N LEU A 226 28.72 -22.88 -16.97
CA LEU A 226 29.13 -24.09 -16.24
C LEU A 226 28.77 -25.40 -16.97
N GLN A 227 27.87 -25.39 -17.96
CA GLN A 227 27.48 -26.58 -18.72
C GLN A 227 28.27 -26.72 -20.02
N ARG A 228 29.60 -26.87 -19.94
CA ARG A 228 30.38 -27.45 -21.05
C ARG A 228 30.19 -28.97 -21.10
N GLY A 229 29.10 -29.42 -21.71
CA GLY A 229 28.89 -30.83 -22.01
C GLY A 229 27.65 -31.09 -22.85
N ARG A 230 27.73 -32.08 -23.76
CA ARG A 230 26.68 -32.54 -24.70
C ARG A 230 25.40 -33.09 -24.03
N ARG A 231 25.16 -32.80 -22.75
CA ARG A 231 24.03 -33.19 -21.89
C ARG A 231 23.26 -31.99 -21.31
N ALA A 232 23.42 -30.79 -21.87
CA ALA A 232 22.77 -29.56 -21.40
C ALA A 232 21.26 -29.45 -21.69
N GLU A 233 20.61 -30.46 -22.30
CA GLU A 233 19.18 -30.39 -22.63
C GLU A 233 18.25 -30.99 -21.55
N GLU A 234 18.76 -31.61 -20.48
CA GLU A 234 17.91 -32.41 -19.58
C GLU A 234 17.55 -31.85 -18.20
N GLU A 235 18.23 -30.86 -17.61
CA GLU A 235 17.73 -30.16 -16.41
C GLU A 235 18.57 -28.90 -16.18
N ALA A 236 18.03 -27.74 -16.56
CA ALA A 236 18.61 -26.47 -16.14
C ALA A 236 18.32 -26.33 -14.63
N GLU A 237 19.36 -26.45 -13.81
CA GLU A 237 19.21 -26.40 -12.35
C GLU A 237 18.73 -25.00 -11.92
N LEU A 238 17.63 -24.96 -11.20
CA LEU A 238 17.06 -23.73 -10.65
C LEU A 238 17.82 -23.37 -9.37
N TYR A 239 18.32 -22.14 -9.30
CA TYR A 239 18.81 -21.55 -8.05
C TYR A 239 17.80 -20.53 -7.53
N LEU A 240 17.55 -20.58 -6.22
CA LEU A 240 16.72 -19.60 -5.53
C LEU A 240 17.59 -18.44 -5.05
N GLN A 241 17.46 -17.28 -5.69
CA GLN A 241 18.10 -16.05 -5.24
C GLN A 241 17.35 -15.53 -4.02
N ARG A 242 17.96 -15.63 -2.84
CA ARG A 242 17.45 -15.02 -1.60
C ARG A 242 17.62 -13.52 -1.63
N LEU A 243 16.52 -12.78 -1.47
CA LEU A 243 16.48 -11.33 -1.61
C LEU A 243 16.54 -10.65 -0.24
N MET A 244 15.60 -10.99 0.64
CA MET A 244 15.57 -10.51 2.04
C MET A 244 14.75 -11.45 2.92
N PRO A 245 14.99 -11.49 4.25
CA PRO A 245 14.11 -12.18 5.19
C PRO A 245 12.71 -11.54 5.19
N ALA A 246 11.66 -12.35 5.24
CA ALA A 246 10.29 -11.84 5.34
C ALA A 246 10.07 -11.04 6.64
N ASP A 247 10.75 -11.40 7.73
CA ASP A 247 10.69 -10.69 9.01
C ASP A 247 11.41 -9.34 9.01
N ALA A 248 12.19 -9.03 7.97
CA ALA A 248 12.80 -7.71 7.79
C ALA A 248 11.80 -6.68 7.24
N LEU A 249 10.64 -7.11 6.74
CA LEU A 249 9.55 -6.22 6.37
C LEU A 249 8.94 -5.59 7.64
N ARG A 250 8.72 -4.28 7.62
CA ARG A 250 7.94 -3.61 8.69
C ARG A 250 6.47 -3.99 8.62
N ILE A 251 5.95 -4.21 7.41
CA ILE A 251 4.61 -4.74 7.17
C ILE A 251 4.55 -6.23 7.55
N ARG A 252 3.66 -6.57 8.50
CA ARG A 252 3.53 -7.94 9.02
C ARG A 252 2.54 -8.79 8.21
N GLY A 253 2.74 -10.11 8.20
CA GLY A 253 1.80 -11.09 7.66
C GLY A 253 2.11 -11.62 6.26
N ARG A 254 1.70 -12.86 5.99
CA ARG A 254 1.98 -13.57 4.73
C ARG A 254 1.46 -12.84 3.49
N HIS A 255 0.26 -12.25 3.57
CA HIS A 255 -0.31 -11.50 2.45
C HIS A 255 0.55 -10.28 2.05
N ASN A 256 1.21 -9.65 3.02
CA ASN A 256 2.11 -8.53 2.77
C ASN A 256 3.42 -8.99 2.13
N ALA A 257 3.92 -10.17 2.50
CA ALA A 257 5.04 -10.80 1.78
C ALA A 257 4.67 -11.10 0.31
N ALA A 258 3.47 -11.61 0.04
CA ALA A 258 2.98 -11.83 -1.32
C ALA A 258 2.86 -10.51 -2.12
N ASN A 259 2.34 -9.45 -1.51
CA ASN A 259 2.28 -8.11 -2.13
C ASN A 259 3.69 -7.58 -2.44
N ALA A 260 4.64 -7.76 -1.54
CA ALA A 260 6.04 -7.37 -1.74
C ALA A 260 6.69 -8.12 -2.91
N LEU A 261 6.50 -9.44 -3.00
CA LEU A 261 6.97 -10.26 -4.12
C LEU A 261 6.38 -9.77 -5.45
N ALA A 262 5.09 -9.48 -5.46
CA ALA A 262 4.43 -8.98 -6.66
C ALA A 262 4.91 -7.58 -7.07
N ALA A 263 5.13 -6.67 -6.12
CA ALA A 263 5.68 -5.33 -6.37
C ALA A 263 7.10 -5.41 -6.95
N LEU A 264 7.98 -6.22 -6.33
CA LEU A 264 9.34 -6.45 -6.81
C LEU A 264 9.35 -7.05 -8.21
N ALA A 265 8.48 -8.04 -8.49
CA ALA A 265 8.38 -8.68 -9.80
C ALA A 265 7.90 -7.71 -10.90
N MET A 266 6.88 -6.90 -10.60
CA MET A 266 6.35 -5.89 -11.52
C MET A 266 7.39 -4.82 -11.83
N ALA A 267 8.01 -4.22 -10.81
CA ALA A 267 9.00 -3.17 -11.00
C ALA A 267 10.28 -3.69 -11.68
N SER A 268 10.74 -4.90 -11.32
CA SER A 268 11.86 -5.56 -12.03
C SER A 268 11.55 -5.80 -13.51
N SER A 269 10.30 -6.10 -13.86
CA SER A 269 9.87 -6.31 -15.25
C SER A 269 9.85 -5.01 -16.06
N ALA A 270 9.74 -3.86 -15.39
CA ALA A 270 9.90 -2.53 -15.98
C ALA A 270 11.36 -2.04 -16.01
N GLY A 271 12.32 -2.86 -15.55
CA GLY A 271 13.76 -2.55 -15.57
C GLY A 271 14.30 -1.93 -14.29
N ALA A 272 13.50 -1.82 -13.21
CA ALA A 272 13.98 -1.26 -11.96
C ALA A 272 15.05 -2.17 -11.29
N PRO A 273 16.18 -1.62 -10.81
CA PRO A 273 17.22 -2.36 -10.12
C PRO A 273 16.76 -2.88 -8.75
N LEU A 274 17.11 -4.12 -8.43
CA LEU A 274 16.66 -4.79 -7.20
C LEU A 274 17.21 -4.16 -5.91
N ALA A 275 18.46 -3.72 -5.89
CA ALA A 275 19.11 -3.27 -4.66
C ALA A 275 18.42 -2.05 -4.02
N PRO A 276 18.13 -0.95 -4.75
CA PRO A 276 17.37 0.17 -4.20
C PRO A 276 15.94 -0.22 -3.81
N MET A 277 15.29 -1.08 -4.60
CA MET A 277 13.94 -1.55 -4.27
C MET A 277 13.90 -2.35 -2.97
N LEU A 278 14.88 -3.22 -2.71
CA LEU A 278 14.95 -3.96 -1.45
C LEU A 278 15.22 -3.03 -0.26
N HIS A 279 15.97 -1.94 -0.46
CA HIS A 279 16.14 -0.91 0.56
C HIS A 279 14.82 -0.21 0.87
N GLY A 280 14.13 0.32 -0.15
CA GLY A 280 12.83 0.97 0.04
C GLY A 280 11.78 0.05 0.65
N LEU A 281 11.71 -1.20 0.19
CA LEU A 281 10.80 -2.22 0.72
C LEU A 281 11.03 -2.50 2.21
N ARG A 282 12.28 -2.45 2.68
CA ARG A 282 12.61 -2.65 4.10
C ARG A 282 12.10 -1.51 4.98
N GLU A 283 12.03 -0.28 4.45
CA GLU A 283 11.59 0.90 5.21
C GLU A 283 10.07 1.17 5.08
N TYR A 284 9.39 0.56 4.11
CA TYR A 284 7.95 0.73 3.89
C TYR A 284 7.12 0.27 5.10
N ARG A 285 6.31 1.18 5.66
CA ARG A 285 5.51 0.97 6.88
C ARG A 285 4.05 0.56 6.64
N GLY A 286 3.61 0.50 5.39
CA GLY A 286 2.20 0.26 5.04
C GLY A 286 1.44 1.55 4.74
N GLU A 287 0.21 1.38 4.25
CA GLU A 287 -0.72 2.46 3.96
C GLU A 287 -1.39 2.99 5.25
N PRO A 288 -1.66 4.30 5.36
CA PRO A 288 -2.60 4.83 6.35
C PRO A 288 -3.97 4.14 6.27
N HIS A 289 -4.65 4.02 7.40
CA HIS A 289 -5.97 3.40 7.58
C HIS A 289 -6.02 1.89 7.31
N ARG A 290 -4.88 1.19 7.49
CA ARG A 290 -4.78 -0.27 7.37
C ARG A 290 -4.37 -0.88 8.71
N VAL A 291 -5.36 -1.06 9.58
CA VAL A 291 -5.16 -1.45 10.98
C VAL A 291 -4.23 -0.44 11.70
N GLU A 292 -4.55 0.83 11.53
CA GLU A 292 -3.79 1.94 12.10
C GLU A 292 -4.16 2.12 13.59
N PRO A 293 -3.19 2.06 14.52
CA PRO A 293 -3.45 2.34 15.92
C PRO A 293 -3.81 3.82 16.09
N VAL A 294 -4.93 4.09 16.77
CA VAL A 294 -5.49 5.44 16.96
C VAL A 294 -5.22 5.96 18.36
N ALA A 295 -5.53 5.15 19.38
CA ALA A 295 -5.37 5.50 20.79
C ALA A 295 -5.44 4.27 21.69
N ILE A 296 -5.00 4.42 22.94
CA ILE A 296 -5.24 3.48 24.03
C ILE A 296 -6.07 4.18 25.10
N ILE A 297 -7.23 3.62 25.45
CA ILE A 297 -8.15 4.18 26.45
C ILE A 297 -8.51 3.06 27.41
N ASP A 298 -8.25 3.24 28.71
CA ASP A 298 -8.50 2.21 29.74
C ASP A 298 -7.91 0.83 29.41
N ASP A 299 -6.68 0.82 28.87
CA ASP A 299 -5.97 -0.40 28.42
C ASP A 299 -6.67 -1.12 27.25
N VAL A 300 -7.51 -0.41 26.49
CA VAL A 300 -8.14 -0.87 25.24
C VAL A 300 -7.52 -0.12 24.07
N GLU A 301 -6.98 -0.87 23.11
CA GLU A 301 -6.41 -0.28 21.89
C GLU A 301 -7.46 -0.11 20.79
N TYR A 302 -7.45 1.02 20.10
CA TYR A 302 -8.38 1.34 19.02
C TYR A 302 -7.66 1.31 17.67
N PHE A 303 -8.19 0.57 16.71
CA PHE A 303 -7.61 0.40 15.37
C PHE A 303 -8.58 0.85 14.28
N ASP A 304 -8.08 1.69 13.38
CA ASP A 304 -8.77 2.08 12.16
C ASP A 304 -8.33 1.18 10.98
N ASP A 305 -9.28 0.39 10.47
CA ASP A 305 -9.15 -0.38 9.23
C ASP A 305 -10.32 -0.04 8.28
N SER A 306 -10.66 1.25 8.19
CA SER A 306 -11.76 1.73 7.34
C SER A 306 -11.58 1.39 5.85
N LYS A 307 -10.36 1.07 5.40
CA LYS A 307 -10.09 0.52 4.05
C LYS A 307 -10.53 -0.93 3.87
N GLY A 308 -10.86 -1.66 4.94
CA GLY A 308 -11.43 -3.01 4.92
C GLY A 308 -12.85 -3.04 4.36
N THR A 309 -13.01 -2.76 3.08
CA THR A 309 -14.33 -2.58 2.41
C THR A 309 -14.88 -3.85 1.77
N ASN A 310 -14.27 -5.00 2.07
CA ASN A 310 -14.71 -6.32 1.63
C ASN A 310 -14.39 -7.39 2.69
N VAL A 311 -15.04 -8.53 2.58
CA VAL A 311 -14.95 -9.65 3.54
C VAL A 311 -13.52 -10.16 3.71
N GLY A 312 -12.76 -10.26 2.61
CA GLY A 312 -11.38 -10.75 2.64
C GLY A 312 -10.43 -9.84 3.41
N ALA A 313 -10.60 -8.52 3.32
CA ALA A 313 -9.79 -7.56 4.06
C ALA A 313 -10.07 -7.64 5.57
N THR A 314 -11.34 -7.66 5.95
CA THR A 314 -11.73 -7.80 7.37
C THR A 314 -11.31 -9.14 7.96
N LEU A 315 -11.39 -10.23 7.20
CA LEU A 315 -10.88 -11.53 7.62
C LEU A 315 -9.38 -11.48 7.96
N ALA A 316 -8.58 -10.81 7.12
CA ALA A 316 -7.16 -10.66 7.37
C ALA A 316 -6.87 -9.84 8.63
N ALA A 317 -7.65 -8.79 8.89
CA ALA A 317 -7.51 -7.97 10.11
C ALA A 317 -7.89 -8.76 11.38
N VAL A 318 -9.01 -9.49 11.35
CA VAL A 318 -9.47 -10.33 12.47
C VAL A 318 -8.47 -11.43 12.80
N LEU A 319 -7.94 -12.15 11.80
CA LEU A 319 -6.95 -13.21 12.02
C LEU A 319 -5.60 -12.67 12.50
N GLY A 320 -5.23 -11.45 12.07
CA GLY A 320 -4.01 -10.79 12.50
C GLY A 320 -4.07 -10.35 13.96
N LEU A 321 -4.96 -9.40 14.27
CA LEU A 321 -5.07 -8.84 15.63
C LEU A 321 -5.67 -9.83 16.64
N GLY A 322 -6.61 -10.65 16.20
CA GLY A 322 -7.31 -11.63 17.06
C GLY A 322 -6.40 -12.71 17.62
N ALA A 323 -5.24 -12.95 17.00
CA ALA A 323 -4.24 -13.89 17.51
C ALA A 323 -3.54 -13.36 18.78
N GLU A 324 -3.51 -12.04 18.98
CA GLU A 324 -2.86 -11.40 20.12
C GLU A 324 -3.84 -11.08 21.25
N ARG A 325 -5.06 -10.65 20.89
CA ARG A 325 -6.04 -10.11 21.83
C ARG A 325 -7.49 -10.26 21.35
N PRO A 326 -8.49 -10.31 22.25
CA PRO A 326 -9.90 -10.31 21.87
C PRO A 326 -10.33 -8.99 21.23
N LEU A 327 -11.29 -9.06 20.29
CA LEU A 327 -11.68 -7.93 19.45
C LEU A 327 -13.14 -7.51 19.69
N VAL A 328 -13.39 -6.22 19.90
CA VAL A 328 -14.71 -5.61 19.75
C VAL A 328 -14.81 -5.05 18.33
N MET A 329 -15.63 -5.68 17.50
CA MET A 329 -15.69 -5.40 16.06
C MET A 329 -16.77 -4.37 15.73
N ILE A 330 -16.48 -3.44 14.84
CA ILE A 330 -17.48 -2.59 14.18
C ILE A 330 -17.55 -2.99 12.71
N LEU A 331 -18.69 -3.53 12.29
CA LEU A 331 -18.96 -4.05 10.95
C LEU A 331 -20.13 -3.31 10.28
N GLY A 332 -20.12 -3.23 8.96
CA GLY A 332 -21.27 -2.81 8.18
C GLY A 332 -21.06 -1.54 7.33
N GLY A 333 -22.11 -1.19 6.59
CA GLY A 333 -22.09 -0.28 5.44
C GLY A 333 -22.81 -0.89 4.24
N ASP A 334 -22.41 -0.52 3.01
CA ASP A 334 -22.87 -1.17 1.76
C ASP A 334 -22.00 -2.39 1.40
N GLY A 335 -22.59 -3.57 1.51
CA GLY A 335 -21.97 -4.87 1.31
C GLY A 335 -21.78 -5.27 -0.16
N LYS A 336 -22.32 -4.53 -1.13
CA LYS A 336 -22.13 -4.78 -2.58
C LYS A 336 -22.48 -6.22 -3.02
N GLY A 337 -23.41 -6.85 -2.31
CA GLY A 337 -23.87 -8.22 -2.60
C GLY A 337 -22.89 -9.34 -2.23
N GLN A 338 -21.92 -9.09 -1.35
CA GLN A 338 -20.98 -10.11 -0.84
C GLN A 338 -21.66 -11.10 0.11
N ASP A 339 -21.13 -12.33 0.20
CA ASP A 339 -21.43 -13.26 1.30
C ASP A 339 -20.54 -12.99 2.53
N PHE A 340 -21.15 -12.63 3.66
CA PHE A 340 -20.47 -12.41 4.95
C PHE A 340 -20.28 -13.69 5.77
N GLY A 341 -20.85 -14.82 5.37
CA GLY A 341 -20.71 -16.12 6.04
C GLY A 341 -19.27 -16.49 6.45
N PRO A 342 -18.24 -16.25 5.61
CA PRO A 342 -16.84 -16.52 5.96
C PRO A 342 -16.32 -15.80 7.21
N LEU A 343 -16.96 -14.72 7.65
CA LEU A 343 -16.58 -14.00 8.88
C LEU A 343 -17.00 -14.74 10.16
N ALA A 344 -18.00 -15.62 10.09
CA ALA A 344 -18.61 -16.22 11.28
C ALA A 344 -17.60 -16.97 12.17
N ALA A 345 -16.83 -17.92 11.60
CA ALA A 345 -15.88 -18.72 12.36
C ALA A 345 -14.71 -17.90 12.97
N PRO A 346 -14.06 -16.99 12.24
CA PRO A 346 -13.08 -16.06 12.80
C PRO A 346 -13.64 -15.18 13.92
N LEU A 347 -14.86 -14.64 13.74
CA LEU A 347 -15.50 -13.82 14.78
C LEU A 347 -15.83 -14.64 16.02
N VAL A 348 -16.35 -15.86 15.88
CA VAL A 348 -16.57 -16.77 17.02
C VAL A 348 -15.28 -17.02 17.81
N ARG A 349 -14.15 -17.11 17.12
CA ARG A 349 -12.86 -17.40 17.75
C ARG A 349 -12.25 -16.19 18.47
N HIS A 350 -12.43 -14.98 17.94
CA HIS A 350 -11.66 -13.81 18.34
C HIS A 350 -12.49 -12.65 18.89
N ALA A 351 -13.79 -12.58 18.61
CA ALA A 351 -14.60 -11.43 18.98
C ALA A 351 -15.10 -11.50 20.44
N ARG A 352 -14.93 -10.37 21.14
CA ARG A 352 -15.60 -10.04 22.41
C ARG A 352 -17.05 -9.63 22.17
N ALA A 353 -17.29 -8.85 21.13
CA ALA A 353 -18.57 -8.28 20.76
C ALA A 353 -18.55 -7.81 19.30
N VAL A 354 -19.73 -7.65 18.70
CA VAL A 354 -19.90 -7.13 17.33
C VAL A 354 -20.94 -6.02 17.32
N LEU A 355 -20.58 -4.87 16.75
CA LEU A 355 -21.43 -3.72 16.54
C LEU A 355 -21.70 -3.61 15.04
N LEU A 356 -22.97 -3.56 14.64
CA LEU A 356 -23.40 -3.50 13.25
C LEU A 356 -23.92 -2.10 12.90
N ILE A 357 -23.48 -1.54 11.78
CA ILE A 357 -23.92 -0.24 11.26
C ILE A 357 -24.29 -0.31 9.78
N GLY A 358 -25.06 0.68 9.32
CA GLY A 358 -25.29 0.90 7.89
C GLY A 358 -26.25 -0.08 7.21
N ARG A 359 -26.31 0.04 5.89
CA ARG A 359 -27.33 -0.58 5.02
C ARG A 359 -27.46 -2.08 5.19
N ASP A 360 -26.33 -2.79 5.18
CA ASP A 360 -26.30 -4.26 5.21
C ASP A 360 -26.07 -4.85 6.61
N ALA A 361 -26.23 -4.05 7.67
CA ALA A 361 -26.28 -4.57 9.04
C ALA A 361 -27.29 -5.72 9.23
N PRO A 362 -28.52 -5.67 8.66
CA PRO A 362 -29.45 -6.80 8.76
C PRO A 362 -28.93 -8.09 8.11
N LEU A 363 -28.22 -7.98 6.97
CA LEU A 363 -27.66 -9.13 6.27
C LEU A 363 -26.48 -9.74 7.04
N LEU A 364 -25.58 -8.91 7.57
CA LEU A 364 -24.53 -9.34 8.50
C LEU A 364 -25.14 -10.08 9.70
N ARG A 365 -26.18 -9.51 10.32
CA ARG A 365 -26.88 -10.13 11.46
C ARG A 365 -27.47 -11.49 11.10
N GLU A 366 -28.07 -11.63 9.92
CA GLU A 366 -28.61 -12.90 9.44
C GLU A 366 -27.52 -13.95 9.22
N GLN A 367 -26.41 -13.58 8.57
CA GLN A 367 -25.38 -14.53 8.14
C GLN A 367 -24.38 -14.93 9.23
N VAL A 368 -23.99 -14.00 10.12
CA VAL A 368 -23.02 -14.28 11.19
C VAL A 368 -23.66 -14.37 12.58
N GLY A 369 -24.81 -13.75 12.78
CA GLY A 369 -25.49 -13.67 14.08
C GLY A 369 -25.81 -15.02 14.73
N PRO A 370 -26.28 -16.05 14.01
CA PRO A 370 -26.56 -17.36 14.60
C PRO A 370 -25.32 -17.99 15.27
N SER A 371 -24.17 -17.98 14.60
CA SER A 371 -22.91 -18.52 15.16
C SER A 371 -22.41 -17.71 16.35
N LEU A 372 -22.56 -16.38 16.31
CA LEU A 372 -22.19 -15.51 17.43
C LEU A 372 -23.09 -15.73 18.64
N ALA A 373 -24.40 -15.91 18.42
CA ALA A 373 -25.36 -16.19 19.48
C ALA A 373 -25.09 -17.55 20.15
N GLU A 374 -24.77 -18.59 19.37
CA GLU A 374 -24.37 -19.90 19.89
C GLU A 374 -23.10 -19.82 20.76
N ALA A 375 -22.14 -18.97 20.36
CA ALA A 375 -20.92 -18.69 21.11
C ALA A 375 -21.10 -17.73 22.31
N GLY A 376 -22.30 -17.15 22.49
CA GLY A 376 -22.57 -16.17 23.55
C GLY A 376 -21.92 -14.80 23.33
N ILE A 377 -21.58 -14.46 22.09
CA ILE A 377 -20.97 -13.18 21.73
C ILE A 377 -22.09 -12.15 21.46
N PRO A 378 -22.10 -11.00 22.16
CA PRO A 378 -23.13 -9.99 21.96
C PRO A 378 -23.01 -9.31 20.59
N VAL A 379 -24.16 -9.15 19.92
CA VAL A 379 -24.30 -8.43 18.65
C VAL A 379 -25.30 -7.30 18.82
N GLN A 380 -24.86 -6.05 18.64
CA GLN A 380 -25.70 -4.86 18.79
C GLN A 380 -25.75 -4.06 17.48
N ASP A 381 -26.90 -3.49 17.17
CA ASP A 381 -27.01 -2.52 16.08
C ASP A 381 -26.73 -1.11 16.62
N ALA A 382 -26.07 -0.30 15.81
CA ALA A 382 -25.88 1.12 16.04
C ALA A 382 -26.36 1.91 14.82
N HIS A 383 -26.98 3.05 15.08
CA HIS A 383 -27.52 3.95 14.07
C HIS A 383 -26.41 4.68 13.30
N ASP A 384 -25.32 5.02 13.99
CA ASP A 384 -24.18 5.71 13.42
C ASP A 384 -22.86 5.21 14.03
N LEU A 385 -21.76 5.59 13.39
CA LEU A 385 -20.42 5.19 13.81
C LEU A 385 -20.05 5.75 15.19
N PRO A 386 -20.36 7.01 15.56
CA PRO A 386 -20.10 7.50 16.92
C PRO A 386 -20.79 6.67 18.01
N GLN A 387 -22.06 6.29 17.80
CA GLN A 387 -22.78 5.41 18.71
C GLN A 387 -22.12 4.03 18.79
N ALA A 388 -21.69 3.47 17.66
CA ALA A 388 -21.00 2.17 17.61
C ALA A 388 -19.69 2.20 18.40
N VAL A 389 -18.87 3.25 18.26
CA VAL A 389 -17.61 3.41 19.01
C VAL A 389 -17.86 3.52 20.51
N ARG A 390 -18.87 4.30 20.93
CA ARG A 390 -19.23 4.45 22.35
C ARG A 390 -19.77 3.14 22.93
N ALA A 391 -20.58 2.41 22.17
CA ALA A 391 -21.07 1.08 22.58
C ALA A 391 -19.92 0.06 22.68
N ALA A 392 -19.00 0.08 21.72
CA ALA A 392 -17.80 -0.76 21.72
C ALA A 392 -16.94 -0.52 22.97
N ALA A 393 -16.72 0.74 23.34
CA ALA A 393 -16.00 1.13 24.55
C ALA A 393 -16.67 0.66 25.86
N GLY A 394 -17.99 0.41 25.85
CA GLY A 394 -18.71 -0.15 26.99
C GLY A 394 -18.65 -1.68 27.07
N LEU A 395 -18.36 -2.36 25.96
CA LEU A 395 -18.25 -3.82 25.85
C LEU A 395 -16.82 -4.33 25.95
N ALA A 396 -15.85 -3.48 25.63
CA ALA A 396 -14.43 -3.76 25.73
C ALA A 396 -13.97 -3.92 27.19
N ARG A 397 -12.95 -4.75 27.39
CA ARG A 397 -12.26 -4.94 28.68
C ARG A 397 -10.79 -4.56 28.50
N ALA A 398 -10.11 -4.20 29.59
CA ALA A 398 -8.66 -4.00 29.60
C ALA A 398 -7.93 -5.18 28.92
N GLY A 399 -7.05 -4.87 27.98
CA GLY A 399 -6.34 -5.79 27.11
C GLY A 399 -7.08 -6.23 25.84
N ASP A 400 -8.36 -5.87 25.66
CA ASP A 400 -9.08 -6.06 24.38
C ASP A 400 -8.67 -4.95 23.38
N ALA A 401 -9.09 -5.11 22.11
CA ALA A 401 -8.99 -4.05 21.11
C ALA A 401 -10.34 -3.77 20.43
N VAL A 402 -10.60 -2.50 20.11
CA VAL A 402 -11.72 -2.08 19.25
C VAL A 402 -11.21 -1.94 17.82
N LEU A 403 -11.81 -2.68 16.89
CA LEU A 403 -11.40 -2.70 15.48
C LEU A 403 -12.54 -2.23 14.58
N MET A 404 -12.30 -1.12 13.88
CA MET A 404 -13.15 -0.63 12.80
C MET A 404 -12.72 -1.26 11.47
N SER A 405 -13.23 -2.44 11.15
CA SER A 405 -12.96 -3.16 9.88
C SER A 405 -14.28 -3.59 9.26
N PRO A 406 -14.91 -2.75 8.43
CA PRO A 406 -16.35 -2.80 8.19
C PRO A 406 -16.84 -3.95 7.29
N ALA A 407 -15.97 -4.61 6.52
CA ALA A 407 -16.30 -5.54 5.44
C ALA A 407 -17.18 -4.96 4.31
N CYS A 408 -17.55 -3.68 4.40
CA CYS A 408 -18.48 -2.98 3.52
C CYS A 408 -17.89 -1.65 3.03
N ALA A 409 -18.36 -1.21 1.86
CA ALA A 409 -18.15 0.15 1.38
C ALA A 409 -18.84 1.17 2.32
N SER A 410 -18.41 2.43 2.26
CA SER A 410 -18.86 3.49 3.19
C SER A 410 -19.98 4.36 2.64
N LEU A 411 -20.32 4.22 1.36
CA LEU A 411 -21.08 5.22 0.59
C LEU A 411 -22.56 5.34 0.99
N ASP A 412 -23.05 4.42 1.80
CA ASP A 412 -24.39 4.48 2.36
C ASP A 412 -24.51 5.49 3.51
N MET A 413 -23.42 5.74 4.24
CA MET A 413 -23.40 6.62 5.42
C MET A 413 -22.36 7.76 5.35
N PHE A 414 -21.38 7.67 4.45
CA PHE A 414 -20.23 8.58 4.39
C PHE A 414 -19.82 8.89 2.95
N ASP A 415 -19.18 10.04 2.72
CA ASP A 415 -18.70 10.44 1.38
C ASP A 415 -17.60 9.52 0.83
N SER A 416 -16.80 8.92 1.72
CA SER A 416 -15.71 8.01 1.38
C SER A 416 -15.26 7.23 2.61
N TYR A 417 -14.39 6.23 2.40
CA TYR A 417 -13.76 5.52 3.51
C TYR A 417 -12.87 6.45 4.34
N VAL A 418 -12.33 7.53 3.74
CA VAL A 418 -11.52 8.55 4.44
C VAL A 418 -12.42 9.37 5.37
N HIS A 419 -13.62 9.72 4.93
CA HIS A 419 -14.61 10.38 5.79
C HIS A 419 -14.98 9.45 6.97
N ARG A 420 -15.25 8.16 6.70
CA ARG A 420 -15.51 7.16 7.75
C ARG A 420 -14.37 7.04 8.76
N ALA A 421 -13.13 6.95 8.29
CA ALA A 421 -11.92 6.91 9.12
C ALA A 421 -11.81 8.15 10.01
N ARG A 422 -12.01 9.35 9.44
CA ARG A 422 -12.01 10.61 10.19
C ARG A 422 -13.03 10.59 11.32
N VAL A 423 -14.28 10.20 11.04
CA VAL A 423 -15.34 10.12 12.06
C VAL A 423 -14.99 9.13 13.17
N PHE A 424 -14.41 7.97 12.83
CA PHE A 424 -13.92 7.01 13.82
C PHE A 424 -12.86 7.63 14.72
N VAL A 425 -11.80 8.21 14.13
CA VAL A 425 -10.67 8.80 14.85
C VAL A 425 -11.12 9.96 15.73
N GLU A 426 -11.97 10.85 15.22
CA GLU A 426 -12.54 11.97 15.99
C GLU A 426 -13.35 11.46 17.19
N THR A 427 -14.22 10.46 16.98
CA THR A 427 -15.01 9.89 18.09
C THR A 427 -14.12 9.23 19.15
N VAL A 428 -13.07 8.51 18.73
CA VAL A 428 -12.12 7.89 19.67
C VAL A 428 -11.37 8.96 20.45
N ARG A 429 -10.98 10.06 19.81
CA ARG A 429 -10.33 11.21 20.49
C ARG A 429 -11.26 11.89 21.49
N GLU A 430 -12.52 12.11 21.13
CA GLU A 430 -13.54 12.63 22.06
C GLU A 430 -13.72 11.70 23.28
N LEU A 431 -13.81 10.39 23.04
CA LEU A 431 -13.92 9.40 24.10
C LEU A 431 -12.69 9.41 25.02
N ALA A 432 -11.49 9.56 24.47
CA ALA A 432 -10.26 9.68 25.25
C ALA A 432 -10.28 10.92 26.15
N LEU A 433 -10.71 12.07 25.61
CA LEU A 433 -10.84 13.31 26.37
C LEU A 433 -11.86 13.19 27.50
N GLU A 434 -13.01 12.57 27.25
CA GLU A 434 -14.05 12.32 28.26
C GLU A 434 -13.56 11.43 29.41
N ARG A 435 -12.65 10.49 29.13
CA ARG A 435 -12.09 9.55 30.13
C ARG A 435 -10.75 10.00 30.72
N GLY A 436 -10.26 11.18 30.35
CA GLY A 436 -8.99 11.73 30.85
C GLY A 436 -7.73 11.02 30.30
N GLY A 437 -7.85 10.34 29.16
CA GLY A 437 -6.76 9.62 28.50
C GLY A 437 -5.78 10.55 27.78
N VAL A 438 -4.49 10.20 27.82
CA VAL A 438 -3.44 10.85 27.04
C VAL A 438 -3.48 10.31 25.61
N LEU A 439 -3.64 11.19 24.63
CA LEU A 439 -3.57 10.83 23.21
C LEU A 439 -2.11 10.56 22.84
N GLU A 440 -1.75 9.31 22.55
CA GLU A 440 -0.52 9.02 21.79
C GLU A 440 -0.87 9.01 20.29
N GLY A 441 -0.30 9.96 19.53
CA GLY A 441 -0.27 9.89 18.06
C GLY A 441 -0.73 11.17 17.35
N GLY A 442 0.23 11.98 16.93
CA GLY A 442 0.01 13.10 16.02
C GLY A 442 1.29 13.84 15.61
N SER A 443 1.96 13.35 14.56
CA SER A 443 2.57 14.18 13.52
C SER A 443 2.47 13.46 12.19
#